data_AF-A0A967N2A3-F1
#
_entry.id   AF-A0A967N2A3-F1
#
_cell.length_a   1.000
_cell.length_b   1.000
_cell.length_c   1.000
_cell.angle_alpha   90.00
_cell.angle_beta   90.00
_cell.angle_gamma   90.00
#
_symmetry.space_group_name_H-M   'P 1'
#
loop_
_entity.id
_entity.type
_entity.pdbx_description
1 polymer ?
#
loop_
_entity_poly.entity_id
_entity_poly.type
_entity_poly.pdbx_seq_one_letter_code
_entity_poly.pdbx_strand_id
1 'polypeptide(L)'
;SFILIVVLLAILTYSISDTIFYLITGYPPALLTRFGIHLLLLPLVAGVSYELLKLSGRTRDNKLTQIMIQPGLWLQRITTQEPDLSQLEVAMAALRSSLGMEPVVKVEAEEAK
;
A
#
# COMPACT_ATOMS: atom_id res chain seq x y z
N SER A 1 -0.10 0.90 2.73
CA SER A 1 0.03 -0.57 2.60
C SER A 1 0.67 -1.07 1.31
N PHE A 2 0.50 -0.40 0.15
CA PHE A 2 1.06 -0.90 -1.12
C PHE A 2 2.56 -1.22 -1.07
N ILE A 3 3.37 -0.27 -0.61
CA ILE A 3 4.82 -0.45 -0.48
C ILE A 3 5.16 -1.65 0.43
N LEU A 4 4.42 -1.84 1.52
CA LEU A 4 4.66 -2.97 2.43
C LEU A 4 4.39 -4.31 1.76
N ILE A 5 3.28 -4.44 1.01
CA ILE A 5 2.95 -5.66 0.27
C ILE A 5 4.07 -5.97 -0.74
N VAL A 6 4.48 -4.95 -1.50
CA VAL A 6 5.55 -5.08 -2.51
C VAL A 6 6.87 -5.49 -1.86
N VAL A 7 7.27 -4.83 -0.77
CA VAL A 7 8.54 -5.11 -0.07
C VAL A 7 8.56 -6.52 0.51
N LEU A 8 7.49 -6.96 1.19
CA LEU A 8 7.43 -8.32 1.73
C LEU A 8 7.49 -9.37 0.62
N LEU A 9 6.74 -9.16 -0.47
CA LEU A 9 6.74 -10.07 -1.61
C LEU A 9 8.11 -10.10 -2.30
N ALA A 10 8.76 -8.94 -2.44
CA ALA A 10 10.10 -8.83 -3.00
C ALA A 10 11.13 -9.57 -2.14
N ILE A 11 11.13 -9.36 -0.82
CA ILE A 11 12.04 -10.07 0.09
C ILE A 11 11.84 -11.58 -0.02
N LEU A 12 10.59 -12.06 -0.02
CA LEU A 12 10.29 -13.48 -0.14
C LEU A 12 10.78 -14.04 -1.49
N THR A 13 10.45 -13.35 -2.58
CA THR A 13 10.76 -13.80 -3.95
C THR A 13 12.27 -13.80 -4.20
N TYR A 14 12.96 -12.72 -3.82
CA TYR A 14 14.41 -12.62 -4.01
C TYR A 14 15.17 -13.54 -3.06
N SER A 15 14.70 -13.75 -1.82
CA SER A 15 15.29 -14.72 -0.90
C SER A 15 15.19 -16.15 -1.44
N ILE A 16 14.02 -16.55 -1.96
CA ILE A 16 13.83 -17.85 -2.59
C ILE A 16 14.70 -17.98 -3.84
N SER A 17 14.74 -16.95 -4.69
CA SER A 17 15.57 -16.91 -5.90
C SER A 17 17.06 -17.09 -5.58
N ASP A 18 17.59 -16.33 -4.62
CA ASP A 18 19.00 -16.39 -4.22
C ASP A 18 19.33 -17.77 -3.59
N THR A 19 18.39 -18.37 -2.85
CA THR A 19 18.53 -19.72 -2.28
C THR A 19 18.56 -20.81 -3.35
N ILE A 20 17.67 -20.74 -4.35
CA ILE A 20 17.65 -21.67 -5.49
C ILE A 20 18.95 -21.57 -6.28
N PHE A 21 19.44 -20.35 -6.51
CA PHE A 21 20.72 -20.14 -7.18
C PHE A 21 21.87 -20.81 -6.42
N TYR A 22 21.94 -20.60 -5.11
CA TYR A 22 22.95 -21.22 -4.24
C TYR A 22 22.89 -22.76 -4.31
N LEU A 23 21.69 -23.35 -4.30
CA LEU A 23 21.51 -24.80 -4.37
C LEU A 23 22.07 -25.39 -5.68
N ILE A 24 21.91 -24.68 -6.80
CA ILE A 24 22.33 -25.16 -8.14
C ILE A 24 23.83 -24.96 -8.36
N THR A 25 24.36 -23.81 -7.94
CA THR A 25 25.74 -23.41 -8.26
C THR A 25 26.75 -23.73 -7.16
N GLY A 26 26.28 -23.96 -5.93
CA GLY A 26 27.13 -24.23 -4.75
C GLY A 26 27.77 -22.99 -4.13
N TYR A 27 27.51 -21.79 -4.66
CA TYR A 27 28.00 -20.52 -4.14
C TYR A 27 26.95 -19.42 -4.26
N PRO A 28 26.98 -18.38 -3.39
CA PRO A 28 26.01 -17.30 -3.45
C PRO A 28 26.19 -16.47 -4.75
N PRO A 29 25.12 -15.91 -5.32
CA PRO A 29 25.21 -15.12 -6.54
C PRO A 29 26.11 -13.89 -6.32
N ALA A 30 27.06 -13.67 -7.23
CA ALA A 30 27.85 -12.46 -7.27
C ALA A 30 26.96 -11.22 -7.49
N LEU A 31 27.48 -10.03 -7.18
CA LEU A 31 26.68 -8.79 -7.25
C LEU A 31 26.03 -8.56 -8.62
N LEU A 32 26.78 -8.80 -9.71
CA LEU A 32 26.27 -8.58 -11.07
C LEU A 32 25.20 -9.61 -11.47
N THR A 33 25.39 -10.88 -11.09
CA THR A 33 24.41 -11.93 -11.36
C THR A 33 23.14 -11.73 -10.54
N ARG A 34 23.27 -11.32 -9.28
CA ARG A 34 22.14 -11.01 -8.40
C ARG A 34 21.32 -9.85 -8.96
N PHE A 35 21.99 -8.78 -9.41
CA PHE A 35 21.31 -7.66 -10.07
C PHE A 35 20.57 -8.11 -11.33
N GLY A 36 21.21 -8.90 -12.20
CA GLY A 36 20.57 -9.42 -13.41
C GLY A 36 19.32 -10.26 -13.13
N ILE A 37 19.39 -11.16 -12.15
CA ILE A 37 18.26 -12.00 -11.73
C ILE A 37 17.13 -11.16 -11.13
N HIS A 38 17.44 -10.23 -10.23
CA HIS A 38 16.41 -9.41 -9.58
C HIS A 38 15.72 -8.46 -10.56
N LEU A 39 16.47 -7.92 -11.53
CA LEU A 39 15.92 -7.10 -12.60
C LEU A 39 14.96 -7.90 -13.50
N LEU A 40 15.33 -9.14 -13.83
CA LEU A 40 14.46 -10.06 -14.59
C LEU A 40 13.17 -10.39 -13.83
N LEU A 41 13.26 -10.58 -12.51
CA LEU A 41 12.12 -10.93 -11.65
C LEU A 41 11.25 -9.73 -11.26
N LEU A 42 11.70 -8.50 -11.51
CA LEU A 42 11.00 -7.28 -11.13
C LEU A 42 9.56 -7.20 -11.70
N PRO A 43 9.30 -7.52 -12.98
CA PRO A 43 7.94 -7.53 -13.52
C PRO A 43 7.02 -8.55 -12.83
N LEU A 44 7.54 -9.71 -12.45
CA LEU A 44 6.79 -10.74 -11.73
C LEU A 44 6.39 -10.23 -10.34
N VAL A 45 7.34 -9.68 -9.59
CA VAL A 45 7.09 -9.11 -8.26
C VAL A 45 6.06 -7.99 -8.35
N ALA A 46 6.19 -7.08 -9.33
CA ALA A 46 5.25 -5.98 -9.53
C ALA A 46 3.84 -6.48 -9.88
N GLY A 47 3.72 -7.43 -10.82
CA GLY A 47 2.45 -7.99 -11.25
C GLY A 47 1.72 -8.74 -10.13
N VAL A 48 2.42 -9.62 -9.42
CA VAL A 48 1.84 -10.37 -8.29
C VAL A 48 1.44 -9.42 -7.15
N SER A 49 2.27 -8.42 -6.85
CA SER A 49 1.93 -7.42 -5.83
C SER A 49 0.67 -6.63 -6.18
N TYR A 50 0.48 -6.28 -7.46
CA TYR A 50 -0.72 -5.59 -7.93
C TYR A 50 -1.98 -6.45 -7.79
N GLU A 51 -1.92 -7.72 -8.20
CA GLU A 51 -3.06 -8.63 -8.07
C GLU A 51 -3.42 -8.88 -6.59
N LEU A 52 -2.42 -9.02 -5.72
CA LEU A 52 -2.65 -9.14 -4.28
C LEU A 52 -3.27 -7.87 -3.68
N LEU A 53 -2.84 -6.69 -4.11
CA LEU A 53 -3.44 -5.42 -3.69
C LEU A 53 -4.91 -5.33 -4.15
N LYS A 54 -5.19 -5.69 -5.40
CA LYS A 54 -6.53 -5.70 -5.97
C LYS A 54 -7.44 -6.68 -5.24
N LEU A 55 -6.95 -7.88 -4.94
CA LEU A 55 -7.67 -8.89 -4.16
C LEU A 55 -7.92 -8.43 -2.71
N SER A 56 -6.94 -7.73 -2.12
CA SER A 56 -7.05 -7.13 -0.80
C SER A 56 -8.19 -6.11 -0.70
N GLY A 57 -8.38 -5.30 -1.75
CA GLY A 57 -9.51 -4.38 -1.86
C GLY A 57 -10.85 -5.08 -2.04
N ARG A 58 -10.90 -6.17 -2.82
CA ARG A 58 -12.15 -6.89 -3.17
C ARG A 58 -12.66 -7.81 -2.07
N THR A 59 -11.77 -8.33 -1.23
CA THR A 59 -12.07 -9.43 -0.31
C THR A 59 -11.83 -9.07 1.15
N ARG A 60 -12.23 -7.85 1.57
CA ARG A 60 -12.07 -7.39 2.97
C ARG A 60 -12.73 -8.30 4.01
N ASP A 61 -13.71 -9.09 3.61
CA ASP A 61 -14.46 -9.99 4.49
C ASP A 61 -13.80 -11.37 4.68
N ASN A 62 -12.77 -11.73 3.90
CA ASN A 62 -12.04 -12.97 4.11
C ASN A 62 -10.97 -12.83 5.21
N LYS A 63 -10.96 -13.78 6.15
CA LYS A 63 -10.00 -13.83 7.28
C LYS A 63 -8.53 -13.79 6.82
N LEU A 64 -8.19 -14.50 5.74
CA LEU A 64 -6.82 -14.51 5.19
C LEU A 64 -6.42 -13.13 4.66
N THR A 65 -7.34 -12.45 3.97
CA THR A 65 -7.12 -11.11 3.45
C THR A 65 -6.95 -10.09 4.57
N GLN A 66 -7.72 -10.21 5.66
CA GLN A 66 -7.55 -9.35 6.84
C GLN A 66 -6.17 -9.51 7.49
N ILE A 67 -5.64 -10.73 7.62
CA ILE A 67 -4.31 -10.98 8.18
C ILE A 67 -3.23 -10.29 7.33
N MET A 68 -3.34 -10.35 6.00
CA MET A 68 -2.39 -9.70 5.09
C MET A 68 -2.46 -8.16 5.14
N ILE A 69 -3.63 -7.58 5.40
CA ILE A 69 -3.82 -6.11 5.43
C ILE A 69 -3.46 -5.51 6.80
N GLN A 70 -3.68 -6.25 7.89
CA GLN A 70 -3.42 -5.83 9.27
C GLN A 70 -2.05 -5.17 9.51
N PRO A 71 -0.90 -5.74 9.08
CA PRO A 71 0.39 -5.10 9.32
C PRO A 71 0.50 -3.74 8.64
N GLY A 72 -0.11 -3.58 7.46
CA GLY A 72 -0.17 -2.30 6.77
C GLY A 72 -1.04 -1.26 7.47
N LEU A 73 -2.10 -1.69 8.19
CA LEU A 73 -2.92 -0.83 9.03
C LEU A 73 -2.22 -0.47 10.35
N TRP A 74 -1.44 -1.38 10.93
CA TRP A 74 -0.63 -1.08 12.12
C TRP A 74 0.42 -0.02 11.84
N LEU A 75 1.13 -0.11 10.71
CA LEU A 75 2.06 0.93 10.28
C LEU A 75 1.38 2.27 10.04
N GLN A 76 0.16 2.27 9.49
CA GLN A 76 -0.64 3.49 9.35
C GLN A 76 -1.00 4.05 10.72
N ARG A 77 -1.49 3.23 11.65
CA ARG A 77 -1.84 3.68 13.02
C ARG A 77 -0.69 4.35 13.76
N ILE A 78 0.56 3.97 13.46
CA ILE A 78 1.74 4.63 14.05
C ILE A 78 1.97 6.04 13.46
N THR A 79 1.57 6.28 12.21
CA THR A 79 1.85 7.52 11.47
C THR A 79 0.65 8.45 11.30
N THR A 80 -0.57 7.96 11.53
CA THR A 80 -1.82 8.72 11.40
C THR A 80 -2.34 9.16 12.78
N GLN A 81 -2.61 10.46 12.93
CA GLN A 81 -3.38 11.00 14.06
C GLN A 81 -4.86 11.13 13.67
N GLU A 82 -5.77 11.17 14.65
CA GLU A 82 -7.17 11.48 14.38
C GLU A 82 -7.30 12.92 13.86
N PRO A 83 -8.09 13.16 12.79
CA PRO A 83 -8.21 14.48 12.19
C PRO A 83 -9.02 15.42 13.09
N ASP A 84 -8.66 16.71 13.05
CA ASP A 84 -9.42 17.74 13.74
C ASP A 84 -10.73 18.10 12.99
N LEU A 85 -11.61 18.87 13.65
CA LEU A 85 -12.91 19.25 13.09
C LEU A 85 -12.78 20.10 11.81
N SER A 86 -11.75 20.93 11.70
CA SER A 86 -11.53 21.79 10.53
C SER A 86 -11.09 20.98 9.30
N GLN A 87 -10.25 19.96 9.51
CA GLN A 87 -9.83 19.02 8.49
C GLN A 87 -11.01 18.20 7.97
N LEU A 88 -11.93 17.81 8.86
CA LEU A 88 -13.19 17.14 8.52
C LEU A 88 -14.09 18.01 7.64
N GLU A 89 -14.20 19.32 7.93
CA GLU A 89 -14.99 20.25 7.12
C GLU A 89 -14.44 20.37 5.70
N VAL A 90 -13.13 20.60 5.56
CA VAL A 90 -12.46 20.67 4.26
C VAL A 90 -12.62 19.36 3.48
N ALA A 91 -12.46 18.21 4.16
CA ALA A 91 -12.64 16.90 3.54
C ALA A 91 -14.08 16.70 3.01
N MET A 92 -15.10 17.13 3.77
CA MET A 92 -16.50 17.08 3.32
C MET A 92 -16.76 18.01 2.14
N ALA A 93 -16.22 19.23 2.16
CA ALA A 93 -16.36 20.18 1.05
C ALA A 93 -15.74 19.63 -0.25
N ALA A 94 -14.52 19.10 -0.16
CA ALA A 94 -13.83 18.48 -1.30
C ALA A 94 -14.59 17.26 -1.83
N LEU A 95 -15.08 16.38 -0.94
CA LEU A 95 -15.85 15.19 -1.33
C LEU A 95 -17.16 15.57 -2.04
N ARG A 96 -17.89 16.56 -1.53
CA ARG A 96 -19.14 17.04 -2.15
C ARG A 96 -18.90 17.62 -3.54
N SER A 97 -17.87 18.45 -3.67
CA SER A 97 -17.48 19.03 -4.96
C SER A 97 -17.11 17.96 -5.99
N SER A 98 -16.35 16.92 -5.58
CA SER A 98 -16.00 15.77 -6.45
C SER A 98 -17.22 15.00 -6.94
N LEU A 99 -18.27 14.92 -6.11
CA LEU A 99 -19.55 14.29 -6.45
C LEU A 99 -20.53 15.22 -7.19
N GLY A 100 -20.14 16.46 -7.50
CA GLY A 100 -21.01 17.45 -8.16
C GLY A 100 -22.12 18.02 -7.28
N MET A 101 -22.02 17.85 -5.96
CA MET A 101 -22.95 18.45 -5.01
C MET A 101 -22.52 19.89 -4.68
N GLU A 102 -23.49 20.79 -4.52
CA GLU A 102 -23.20 22.16 -4.10
C GLU A 102 -22.51 22.19 -2.73
N PRO A 103 -21.48 23.03 -2.55
CA PRO A 103 -20.83 23.19 -1.26
C PRO A 103 -21.82 23.78 -0.27
N VAL A 104 -21.97 23.14 0.89
CA VAL A 104 -22.70 23.72 2.01
C VAL A 104 -21.83 24.84 2.58
N VAL A 105 -22.01 26.06 2.06
CA VAL A 105 -21.40 27.26 2.62
C VAL A 105 -22.12 27.54 3.94
N LYS A 106 -21.50 27.20 5.06
CA LYS A 106 -21.96 27.73 6.36
C LYS A 106 -21.57 29.20 6.40
N VAL A 107 -22.57 30.07 6.31
CA VAL A 107 -22.44 31.52 6.47
C VAL A 107 -22.24 31.79 7.97
N GLU A 108 -21.05 31.56 8.50
CA GLU A 108 -20.64 32.06 9.82
C GLU A 108 -19.92 33.39 9.64
N ALA A 109 -20.65 34.41 9.16
CA ALA A 109 -20.17 35.79 9.11
C ALA A 109 -21.33 36.80 8.97
N GLU A 110 -22.39 36.70 9.78
CA GLU A 110 -23.39 37.78 9.84
C GLU A 110 -24.11 37.95 11.19
N GLU A 111 -23.45 37.66 12.32
CA GLU A 111 -23.98 38.04 13.65
C GLU A 111 -22.91 38.65 14.57
N ALA A 112 -22.01 39.45 14.00
CA ALA A 112 -21.16 40.36 14.78
C ALA A 112 -21.17 41.76 14.16
N LYS A 113 -22.34 42.38 14.14
CA LYS A 113 -22.49 43.84 14.09
C LYS A 113 -23.73 44.29 14.82
#